data_AF-A0A847EIL7-F1
#
_entry.id   AF-A0A847EIL7-F1
#
_cell.length_a   1.000
_cell.length_b   1.000
_cell.length_c   1.000
_cell.angle_alpha   90.00
_cell.angle_beta   90.00
_cell.angle_gamma   90.00
#
_symmetry.space_group_name_H-M   'P 1'
#
loop_
_entity.id
_entity.type
_entity.pdbx_description
1 polymer ?
#
loop_
_entity_poly.entity_id
_entity_poly.type
_entity_poly.pdbx_seq_one_letter_code
_entity_poly.pdbx_strand_id
1 'polypeptide(L)' 'MTTIQDMIQKGAEILTKGGIVVYPTDTVYGLGACFDNISSVTRIYEIKNRPFSTALPILLADT' A
#
# COMPACT_ATOMS: atom_id res chain seq x y z
N MET A 1 13.39 15.26 15.45
CA MET A 1 13.85 14.79 14.12
C MET A 1 13.07 13.53 13.82
N THR A 2 12.31 13.47 12.73
CA THR A 2 11.47 12.29 12.42
C THR A 2 12.35 11.14 11.98
N THR A 3 12.17 9.96 12.58
CA THR A 3 12.92 8.75 12.27
C THR A 3 12.22 7.91 11.19
N ILE A 4 12.92 6.94 10.61
CA ILE A 4 12.31 5.95 9.70
C ILE A 4 11.20 5.18 10.42
N GLN A 5 11.39 4.85 11.70
CA GLN A 5 10.39 4.15 12.51
C GLN A 5 9.09 4.96 12.62
N ASP A 6 9.18 6.27 12.81
CA ASP A 6 8.01 7.15 12.87
C ASP A 6 7.25 7.17 11.53
N MET A 7 7.99 7.11 10.41
CA MET A 7 7.38 7.06 9.07
C MET A 7 6.69 5.72 8.80
N ILE A 8 7.29 4.60 9.22
CA ILE A 8 6.69 3.27 9.13
C ILE A 8 5.41 3.22 9.95
N GLN A 9 5.46 3.68 11.20
CA GLN A 9 4.29 3.72 12.10
C GLN A 9 3.15 4.53 11.49
N LYS A 10 3.46 5.73 10.96
CA LYS A 10 2.47 6.56 10.27
C LYS A 10 1.89 5.87 9.03
N GLY A 11 2.71 5.17 8.26
CA GLY A 11 2.25 4.38 7.11
C GLY A 11 1.30 3.26 7.51
N ALA A 12 1.63 2.52 8.58
CA ALA A 12 0.77 1.46 9.12
C ALA A 12 -0.58 2.02 9.62
N GLU A 13 -0.58 3.18 10.26
CA GLU A 13 -1.82 3.87 10.68
C GLU A 13 -2.69 4.31 9.49
N ILE A 14 -2.07 4.76 8.39
CA ILE A 14 -2.79 5.11 7.17
C ILE A 14 -3.43 3.86 6.57
N LEU A 15 -2.67 2.78 6.45
CA LEU A 15 -3.13 1.50 5.90
C LEU A 15 -4.31 0.92 6.72
N THR A 16 -4.18 0.85 8.04
CA THR A 16 -5.24 0.34 8.93
C THR A 16 -6.53 1.17 8.88
N LYS A 17 -6.45 2.44 8.51
CA LYS A 17 -7.62 3.32 8.28
C LYS A 17 -8.19 3.22 6.86
N GLY A 18 -7.74 2.26 6.05
CA GLY A 18 -8.16 2.08 4.66
C GLY A 18 -7.51 3.06 3.68
N GLY A 19 -6.46 3.77 4.11
CA GLY A 19 -5.68 4.64 3.26
C GLY A 19 -4.72 3.88 2.34
N ILE A 20 -4.00 4.64 1.53
CA ILE A 20 -3.03 4.15 0.56
C ILE A 20 -1.68 4.79 0.88
N VAL A 21 -0.61 4.01 0.78
CA VAL A 21 0.76 4.48 0.99
C VAL A 21 1.62 4.27 -0.25
N VAL A 22 2.57 5.18 -0.44
CA VAL A 22 3.66 5.02 -1.40
C VAL A 22 4.92 4.71 -0.61
N TYR A 23 5.63 3.64 -0.97
CA TYR A 23 6.82 3.19 -0.24
C TYR A 23 7.93 2.78 -1.22
N PRO A 24 9.21 2.97 -0.84
CA PRO A 24 10.32 2.56 -1.68
C PRO A 24 10.46 1.04 -1.74
N THR A 25 10.95 0.52 -2.86
CA THR A 25 11.48 -0.85 -2.99
C THR A 25 12.88 -0.80 -3.60
N ASP A 26 13.51 -1.95 -3.81
CA ASP A 26 14.78 -2.09 -4.50
C ASP A 26 14.73 -1.74 -6.01
N THR A 27 13.54 -1.80 -6.61
CA THR A 27 13.33 -1.55 -8.05
C THR A 27 12.61 -0.23 -8.32
N VAL A 28 11.35 -0.12 -7.88
CA VAL A 28 10.47 1.04 -8.11
C VAL A 28 9.62 1.33 -6.87
N TYR A 29 9.04 2.52 -6.78
CA TYR A 29 8.10 2.80 -5.71
C TYR A 29 6.83 1.94 -5.84
N GLY A 30 6.41 1.36 -4.72
CA GLY A 30 5.16 0.64 -4.58
C GLY A 30 4.01 1.57 -4.18
N LEU A 31 2.81 1.27 -4.66
CA LEU A 31 1.55 1.84 -4.16
C LEU A 31 0.78 0.72 -3.46
N GLY A 32 0.58 0.84 -2.15
CA GLY A 32 0.03 -0.23 -1.31
C GLY A 32 -1.21 0.17 -0.53
N ALA A 33 -2.05 -0.83 -0.28
CA ALA A 33 -3.29 -0.77 0.51
C ALA A 33 -3.44 -2.08 1.29
N CYS A 34 -4.29 -2.10 2.33
CA CYS A 34 -4.65 -3.35 3.00
C CYS A 34 -5.42 -4.27 2.05
N PHE A 35 -5.00 -5.54 1.94
CA PHE A 35 -5.53 -6.50 0.98
C PHE A 35 -6.97 -6.94 1.28
N ASP A 36 -7.36 -6.89 2.56
CA ASP A 36 -8.69 -7.24 3.08
C ASP A 36 -9.69 -6.09 2.99
N ASN A 37 -9.23 -4.87 2.65
CA ASN A 37 -10.09 -3.72 2.43
C ASN A 37 -10.38 -3.52 0.93
N ILE A 38 -11.52 -4.04 0.49
CA ILE A 38 -11.98 -3.96 -0.91
C ILE A 38 -12.01 -2.53 -1.43
N SER A 39 -12.43 -1.55 -0.61
CA SER A 39 -12.52 -0.15 -1.06
C SER A 39 -11.14 0.45 -1.35
N SER A 40 -10.13 0.13 -0.54
CA SER A 40 -8.76 0.57 -0.75
C SER A 40 -8.11 -0.12 -1.95
N VAL A 41 -8.40 -1.41 -2.17
CA VAL A 41 -7.93 -2.16 -3.34
C VAL A 41 -8.54 -1.59 -4.62
N THR A 42 -9.85 -1.32 -4.66
CA THR A 42 -10.52 -0.67 -5.80
C THR A 42 -9.88 0.68 -6.12
N ARG A 43 -9.58 1.48 -5.09
CA ARG A 43 -8.92 2.77 -5.25
C ARG A 43 -7.50 2.64 -5.84
N ILE A 44 -6.77 1.55 -5.58
CA ILE A 44 -5.48 1.29 -6.24
C ILE A 44 -5.67 1.12 -7.75
N TYR A 45 -6.67 0.36 -8.18
CA TYR A 45 -6.97 0.18 -9.61
C TYR A 45 -7.33 1.50 -10.28
N GLU A 46 -8.17 2.32 -9.63
CA GLU A 46 -8.55 3.65 -10.12
C GLU A 46 -7.35 4.59 -10.26
N ILE A 47 -6.54 4.73 -9.20
CA ILE A 47 -5.35 5.60 -9.19
C ILE A 47 -4.36 5.18 -10.28
N LYS A 48 -4.15 3.87 -10.45
CA LYS A 48 -3.22 3.34 -11.45
C LYS A 48 -3.81 3.29 -12.86
N ASN A 49 -5.10 3.65 -13.02
CA ASN A 49 -5.87 3.46 -14.24
C ASN A 49 -5.68 2.04 -14.82
N ARG A 50 -5.76 1.03 -13.94
CA ARG A 50 -5.45 -0.37 -14.25
C ARG A 50 -6.76 -1.16 -14.42
N PRO A 51 -6.86 -2.05 -15.42
CA PRO A 51 -8.01 -2.95 -15.55
C PRO A 51 -8.12 -3.91 -14.35
N PHE A 52 -9.34 -4.08 -13.83
CA PHE A 52 -9.64 -5.02 -12.74
C PHE A 52 -9.35 -6.49 -13.09
N SER A 53 -9.28 -6.83 -14.38
CA SER A 53 -8.92 -8.17 -14.86
C SER A 53 -7.46 -8.54 -14.60
N THR A 54 -6.59 -7.58 -14.27
CA THR A 54 -5.20 -7.86 -13.92
C THR A 54 -5.01 -7.94 -12.40
N ALA A 55 -4.40 -9.03 -11.93
CA ALA A 55 -4.10 -9.19 -10.50
C ALA A 55 -3.07 -8.16 -9.98
N LEU A 56 -3.21 -7.82 -8.69
CA LEU A 56 -2.22 -7.11 -7.90
C LEU A 56 -1.43 -8.12 -7.04
N PRO A 57 -0.12 -7.94 -6.84
CA PRO A 57 0.65 -8.78 -5.93
C PRO A 57 0.28 -8.49 -4.47
N ILE A 58 0.25 -9.54 -3.63
CA ILE A 58 0.19 -9.41 -2.17
C ILE A 58 1.60 -9.50 -1.64
N LEU A 59 2.00 -8.53 -0.81
CA LEU A 59 3.29 -8.54 -0.13
C LEU A 59 3.11 -9.00 1.30
N LEU A 60 3.88 -10.00 1.70
CA LEU A 60 3.93 -10.53 3.05
C LEU A 60 5.33 -10.27 3.62
N ALA A 61 5.38 -9.79 4.85
CA ALA A 61 6.61 -9.82 5.64
C ALA A 61 6.68 -11.17 6.38
N ASP A 62 7.90 -11.63 6.66
CA ASP A 62 8.11 -12.77 7.55
C ASP A 62 7.80 -12.38 9.00
N THR A 63 7.52 -13.38 9.84
CA THR A 63 7.27 -13.22 11.28
C THR A 63 8.52 -13.39 12.13
#